data_AF-A0A975Q1Q0-F1
#
_entry.id   AF-A0A975Q1Q0-F1
#
_cell.length_a   1.000
_cell.length_b   1.000
_cell.length_c   1.000
_cell.angle_alpha   90.00
_cell.angle_beta   90.00
_cell.angle_gamma   90.00
#
_symmetry.space_group_name_H-M   'P 1'
#
loop_
_entity.id
_entity.type
_entity.pdbx_description
1 polymer ?
#
loop_
_entity_poly.entity_id
_entity_poly.type
_entity_poly.pdbx_seq_one_letter_code
_entity_poly.pdbx_strand_id
1 'polypeptide(L)'
;MIKTLALGISVLALSVSAPAFAATYDLGLLTNGTPTAKAAATAPGAVNDIIKFELGGTTDLGTYLNQFNGSLFGKSYNITGLSATFYSGGGTLIGAVGDTVSATFANLAAGNYYATVTGNAVGTGGGSYTLTLLGSGSAAPVPGPAGVLVVGAGLAALLGRRRRKKAVEAA
;
A
#
# COMPACT_ATOMS: atom_id res chain seq x y z
N MET A 1 -29.42 54.45 28.38
CA MET A 1 -29.11 53.50 27.29
C MET A 1 -27.90 52.68 27.70
N ILE A 2 -28.08 51.46 28.20
CA ILE A 2 -27.01 50.61 28.74
C ILE A 2 -26.76 49.47 27.74
N LYS A 3 -25.52 49.38 27.25
CA LYS A 3 -25.05 48.38 26.27
C LYS A 3 -24.78 47.06 26.98
N THR A 4 -25.50 46.01 26.60
CA THR A 4 -25.28 44.63 27.06
C THR A 4 -24.17 43.99 26.21
N LEU A 5 -23.07 43.60 26.87
CA LEU A 5 -21.91 42.94 26.24
C LEU A 5 -22.12 41.42 26.25
N ALA A 6 -21.92 40.76 25.11
CA ALA A 6 -22.10 39.33 24.91
C ALA A 6 -20.94 38.49 25.52
N LEU A 7 -21.28 37.40 26.21
CA LEU A 7 -20.35 36.39 26.70
C LEU A 7 -20.17 35.29 25.64
N GLY A 8 -18.93 35.12 25.17
CA GLY A 8 -18.53 34.14 24.17
C GLY A 8 -18.41 32.73 24.73
N ILE A 9 -19.03 31.77 24.04
CA ILE A 9 -18.93 30.33 24.32
C ILE A 9 -17.73 29.78 23.55
N SER A 10 -16.69 29.35 24.28
CA SER A 10 -15.54 28.64 23.71
C SER A 10 -15.91 27.18 23.49
N VAL A 11 -16.07 26.74 22.24
CA VAL A 11 -16.30 25.34 21.91
C VAL A 11 -14.96 24.59 21.98
N LEU A 12 -14.86 23.69 22.95
CA LEU A 12 -13.76 22.72 23.09
C LEU A 12 -13.80 21.77 21.87
N ALA A 13 -12.88 21.94 20.93
CA ALA A 13 -12.77 21.06 19.77
C ALA A 13 -12.20 19.69 20.22
N LEU A 14 -13.09 18.72 20.44
CA LEU A 14 -12.74 17.31 20.61
C LEU A 14 -12.04 16.83 19.32
N SER A 15 -10.75 16.49 19.44
CA SER A 15 -9.96 15.90 18.38
C SER A 15 -10.48 14.49 18.07
N VAL A 16 -11.35 14.39 17.06
CA VAL A 16 -11.83 13.11 16.55
C VAL A 16 -10.65 12.40 15.89
N SER A 17 -10.12 11.35 16.54
CA SER A 17 -9.15 10.45 15.94
C SER A 17 -9.81 9.71 14.78
N ALA A 18 -9.54 10.14 13.54
CA ALA A 18 -10.03 9.45 12.35
C ALA A 18 -9.44 8.03 12.30
N PRO A 19 -10.25 6.98 12.04
CA PRO A 19 -9.72 5.64 11.89
C PRO A 19 -8.78 5.60 10.68
N ALA A 20 -7.67 4.86 10.81
CA ALA A 20 -6.77 4.56 9.71
C ALA A 20 -7.49 3.64 8.72
N PHE A 21 -8.06 4.22 7.65
CA PHE A 21 -8.70 3.44 6.60
C PHE A 21 -7.66 2.68 5.79
N ALA A 22 -7.93 1.39 5.58
CA ALA A 22 -7.25 0.54 4.61
C ALA A 22 -7.26 1.17 3.21
N ALA A 23 -6.10 1.40 2.59
CA ALA A 23 -6.09 1.88 1.21
C ALA A 23 -6.44 0.72 0.27
N THR A 24 -7.40 0.93 -0.64
CA THR A 24 -7.71 -0.06 -1.68
C THR A 24 -7.10 0.39 -3.01
N TYR A 25 -6.40 -0.54 -3.66
CA TYR A 25 -5.80 -0.36 -4.98
C TYR A 25 -6.37 -1.40 -5.93
N ASP A 26 -6.69 -0.99 -7.14
CA ASP A 26 -7.15 -1.88 -8.20
C ASP A 26 -6.10 -1.90 -9.31
N LEU A 27 -5.60 -3.10 -9.63
CA LEU A 27 -4.63 -3.33 -10.70
C LEU A 27 -5.30 -3.79 -12.00
N GLY A 28 -6.61 -4.08 -11.96
CA GLY A 28 -7.36 -4.61 -13.09
C GLY A 28 -6.89 -6.00 -13.54
N LEU A 29 -7.15 -6.29 -14.81
CA LEU A 29 -6.77 -7.54 -15.46
C LEU A 29 -5.25 -7.69 -15.55
N LEU A 30 -4.72 -8.77 -14.99
CA LEU A 30 -3.32 -9.15 -15.16
C LEU A 30 -3.11 -9.78 -16.53
N THR A 31 -2.26 -9.16 -17.33
CA THR A 31 -1.86 -9.68 -18.64
C THR A 31 -0.75 -10.72 -18.48
N ASN A 32 -0.94 -11.89 -19.10
CA ASN A 32 0.05 -12.95 -19.04
C ASN A 32 1.43 -12.50 -19.54
N GLY A 33 2.48 -12.87 -18.80
CA GLY A 33 3.88 -12.55 -19.11
C GLY A 33 4.28 -11.11 -18.78
N THR A 34 3.37 -10.25 -18.30
CA THR A 34 3.69 -8.86 -17.96
C THR A 34 3.64 -8.67 -16.43
N PRO A 35 4.76 -8.30 -15.79
CA PRO A 35 4.75 -8.03 -14.36
C PRO A 35 4.02 -6.70 -14.07
N THR A 36 3.05 -6.76 -13.16
CA THR A 36 2.32 -5.59 -12.65
C THR A 36 2.79 -5.30 -11.23
N ALA A 37 3.42 -4.16 -11.02
CA ALA A 37 3.94 -3.75 -9.72
C ALA A 37 3.13 -2.61 -9.11
N LYS A 38 2.87 -2.69 -7.81
CA LYS A 38 2.27 -1.63 -7.01
C LYS A 38 3.20 -1.21 -5.90
N ALA A 39 3.74 0.01 -6.00
CA ALA A 39 4.32 0.71 -4.86
C ALA A 39 3.25 1.45 -4.05
N ALA A 40 3.35 1.35 -2.73
CA ALA A 40 2.59 2.16 -1.80
C ALA A 40 3.52 2.74 -0.74
N ALA A 41 3.13 3.89 -0.22
CA ALA A 41 3.82 4.54 0.87
C ALA A 41 2.77 4.97 1.89
N THR A 42 3.04 4.68 3.15
CA THR A 42 2.12 4.86 4.27
C THR A 42 2.77 5.74 5.34
N ALA A 43 1.93 6.45 6.08
CA ALA A 43 2.37 7.21 7.25
C ALA A 43 2.84 6.25 8.36
N PRO A 44 3.55 6.75 9.40
CA PRO A 44 3.85 5.91 10.56
C PRO A 44 2.58 5.32 11.16
N GLY A 45 2.59 4.03 11.49
CA GLY A 45 1.44 3.29 12.01
C GLY A 45 1.10 2.02 11.22
N ALA A 46 -0.09 1.49 11.46
CA ALA A 46 -0.54 0.24 10.85
C ALA A 46 -0.66 0.35 9.32
N VAL A 47 -0.20 -0.70 8.63
CA VAL A 47 -0.44 -0.94 7.21
C VAL A 47 -1.53 -1.99 7.10
N ASN A 48 -2.56 -1.71 6.32
CA ASN A 48 -3.67 -2.62 6.10
C ASN A 48 -4.28 -2.35 4.72
N ASP A 49 -3.49 -2.50 3.66
CA ASP A 49 -3.90 -2.16 2.30
C ASP A 49 -4.55 -3.36 1.60
N ILE A 50 -5.46 -3.11 0.67
CA ILE A 50 -6.13 -4.12 -0.15
C ILE A 50 -5.74 -3.90 -1.61
N ILE A 51 -5.18 -4.91 -2.26
CA ILE A 51 -4.78 -4.87 -3.67
C ILE A 51 -5.67 -5.84 -4.44
N LYS A 52 -6.54 -5.32 -5.29
CA LYS A 52 -7.46 -6.08 -6.15
C LYS A 52 -6.85 -6.28 -7.54
N PHE A 53 -7.10 -7.43 -8.14
CA PHE A 53 -6.68 -7.77 -9.49
C PHE A 53 -7.57 -8.86 -10.08
N GLU A 54 -7.53 -9.03 -11.40
CA GLU A 54 -8.31 -10.02 -12.12
C GLU A 54 -7.41 -10.95 -12.94
N LEU A 55 -7.79 -12.23 -13.05
CA LEU A 55 -7.15 -13.21 -13.93
C LEU A 55 -8.10 -13.55 -15.08
N GLY A 56 -7.64 -13.41 -16.33
CA GLY A 56 -8.45 -13.66 -17.51
C GLY A 56 -8.60 -15.14 -17.90
N GLY A 57 -7.84 -16.04 -17.26
CA GLY A 57 -7.78 -17.46 -17.57
C GLY A 57 -7.11 -18.23 -16.43
N THR A 58 -7.08 -19.56 -16.55
CA THR A 58 -6.30 -20.39 -15.62
C THR A 58 -4.82 -20.00 -15.68
N THR A 59 -4.27 -19.56 -14.55
CA THR A 59 -2.97 -18.88 -14.51
C THR A 59 -2.21 -19.28 -13.25
N ASP A 60 -0.89 -19.46 -13.37
CA ASP A 60 -0.01 -19.49 -12.20
C ASP A 60 0.36 -18.04 -11.84
N LEU A 61 0.11 -17.67 -10.59
CA LEU A 61 0.36 -16.32 -10.08
C LEU A 61 1.69 -16.29 -9.34
N GLY A 62 2.70 -15.71 -9.97
CA GLY A 62 3.95 -15.33 -9.33
C GLY A 62 3.77 -14.03 -8.53
N THR A 63 4.30 -14.00 -7.31
CA THR A 63 4.23 -12.83 -6.43
C THR A 63 5.59 -12.53 -5.81
N TYR A 64 5.86 -11.26 -5.56
CA TYR A 64 7.02 -10.80 -4.80
C TYR A 64 6.68 -9.55 -4.01
N LEU A 65 6.93 -9.58 -2.69
CA LEU A 65 6.70 -8.47 -1.78
C LEU A 65 8.04 -7.97 -1.25
N ASN A 66 8.25 -6.65 -1.26
CA ASN A 66 9.46 -6.05 -0.75
C ASN A 66 9.19 -4.70 -0.11
N GLN A 67 9.82 -4.43 1.02
CA GLN A 67 9.82 -3.09 1.61
C GLN A 67 11.01 -2.24 1.19
N PHE A 68 10.81 -0.93 1.28
CA PHE A 68 11.92 0.01 1.33
C PHE A 68 12.39 0.17 2.77
N ASN A 69 13.64 -0.21 3.03
CA ASN A 69 14.32 0.07 4.29
C ASN A 69 15.46 1.06 4.02
N GLY A 70 15.30 2.30 4.48
CA GLY A 70 16.30 3.33 4.24
C GLY A 70 15.95 4.70 4.81
N SER A 71 16.83 5.66 4.57
CA SER A 71 16.63 7.06 4.96
C SER A 71 16.59 7.93 3.72
N LEU A 72 15.60 8.82 3.64
CA LEU A 72 15.48 9.81 2.58
C LEU A 72 15.13 11.17 3.20
N PHE A 73 15.89 12.21 2.85
CA PHE A 73 15.72 13.57 3.38
C PHE A 73 15.68 13.63 4.93
N GLY A 74 16.53 12.83 5.59
CA GLY A 74 16.61 12.77 7.06
C GLY A 74 15.42 12.11 7.75
N LYS A 75 14.56 11.40 6.98
CA LYS A 75 13.46 10.59 7.51
C LYS A 75 13.72 9.12 7.22
N SER A 76 13.57 8.28 8.24
CA SER A 76 13.64 6.83 8.10
C SER A 76 12.33 6.28 7.56
N TYR A 77 12.41 5.30 6.67
CA TYR A 77 11.30 4.56 6.11
C TYR A 77 11.55 3.08 6.38
N ASN A 78 10.62 2.46 7.10
CA ASN A 78 10.72 1.07 7.49
C ASN A 78 9.34 0.52 7.85
N ILE A 79 9.07 -0.73 7.49
CA ILE A 79 7.90 -1.49 7.90
C ILE A 79 8.37 -2.72 8.68
N THR A 80 7.66 -3.06 9.75
CA THR A 80 7.89 -4.26 10.55
C THR A 80 6.73 -5.22 10.34
N GLY A 81 7.03 -6.52 10.22
CA GLY A 81 6.01 -7.54 9.99
C GLY A 81 5.26 -7.36 8.65
N LEU A 82 5.93 -6.86 7.61
CA LEU A 82 5.32 -6.72 6.29
C LEU A 82 4.95 -8.11 5.76
N SER A 83 3.69 -8.29 5.39
CA SER A 83 3.19 -9.51 4.76
C SER A 83 2.04 -9.20 3.80
N ALA A 84 1.81 -10.09 2.83
CA ALA A 84 0.65 -10.04 1.95
C ALA A 84 -0.05 -11.40 1.94
N THR A 85 -1.34 -11.41 2.21
CA THR A 85 -2.19 -12.62 2.18
C THR A 85 -3.15 -12.55 1.00
N PHE A 86 -3.20 -13.60 0.20
CA PHE A 86 -3.93 -13.67 -1.05
C PHE A 86 -5.21 -14.46 -0.91
N TYR A 87 -6.27 -13.95 -1.52
CA TYR A 87 -7.60 -14.53 -1.48
C TYR A 87 -8.24 -14.53 -2.87
N SER A 88 -9.10 -15.51 -3.11
CA SER A 88 -10.05 -15.46 -4.23
C SER A 88 -11.10 -14.38 -3.97
N GLY A 89 -11.81 -13.96 -5.01
CA GLY A 89 -12.91 -12.99 -4.91
C GLY A 89 -14.06 -13.48 -4.01
N GLY A 90 -14.15 -14.79 -3.77
CA GLY A 90 -15.08 -15.40 -2.81
C GLY A 90 -14.56 -15.46 -1.37
N GLY A 91 -13.33 -14.99 -1.11
CA GLY A 91 -12.71 -14.97 0.22
C GLY A 91 -11.93 -16.24 0.60
N THR A 92 -11.73 -17.17 -0.34
CA THR A 92 -10.93 -18.38 -0.09
C THR A 92 -9.45 -18.00 0.01
N LEU A 93 -8.78 -18.42 1.09
CA LEU A 93 -7.33 -18.24 1.24
C LEU A 93 -6.56 -19.03 0.18
N ILE A 94 -5.64 -18.35 -0.50
CA ILE A 94 -4.73 -18.94 -1.50
C ILE A 94 -3.36 -19.18 -0.89
N GLY A 95 -2.86 -18.21 -0.13
CA GLY A 95 -1.55 -18.27 0.51
C GLY A 95 -1.09 -16.91 1.00
N ALA A 96 0.16 -16.84 1.49
CA ALA A 96 0.74 -15.61 1.98
C ALA A 96 2.23 -15.51 1.63
N VAL A 97 2.74 -14.29 1.56
CA VAL A 97 4.17 -13.98 1.37
C VAL A 97 4.63 -12.96 2.41
N GLY A 98 5.87 -13.12 2.87
CA GLY A 98 6.54 -12.16 3.75
C GLY A 98 7.38 -11.14 2.99
N ASP A 99 8.04 -10.26 3.74
CA ASP A 99 9.01 -9.31 3.19
C ASP A 99 10.19 -10.00 2.49
N THR A 100 10.53 -9.52 1.30
CA THR A 100 11.61 -10.04 0.45
C THR A 100 11.43 -11.51 0.08
N VAL A 101 10.18 -11.99 0.10
CA VAL A 101 9.81 -13.36 -0.28
C VAL A 101 9.04 -13.36 -1.59
N SER A 102 9.39 -14.31 -2.46
CA SER A 102 8.63 -14.64 -3.66
C SER A 102 7.85 -15.94 -3.45
N ALA A 103 6.66 -16.04 -4.07
CA ALA A 103 5.88 -17.27 -4.10
C ALA A 103 5.19 -17.43 -5.46
N THR A 104 4.76 -18.65 -5.75
CA THR A 104 3.92 -18.96 -6.93
C THR A 104 2.71 -19.75 -6.48
N PHE A 105 1.53 -19.28 -6.86
CA PHE A 105 0.26 -19.97 -6.62
C PHE A 105 -0.20 -20.56 -7.95
N ALA A 106 -0.16 -21.89 -8.05
CA ALA A 106 -0.42 -22.58 -9.31
C ALA A 106 -1.91 -22.79 -9.57
N ASN A 107 -2.27 -22.87 -10.86
CA ASN A 107 -3.57 -23.30 -11.36
C ASN A 107 -4.75 -22.49 -10.78
N LEU A 108 -4.58 -21.17 -10.63
CA LEU A 108 -5.66 -20.29 -10.20
C LEU A 108 -6.65 -20.11 -11.35
N ALA A 109 -7.93 -20.31 -11.10
CA ALA A 109 -8.97 -20.12 -12.10
C ALA A 109 -9.11 -18.63 -12.51
N ALA A 110 -9.74 -18.39 -13.66
CA ALA A 110 -10.12 -17.03 -14.05
C ALA A 110 -11.06 -16.41 -13.01
N GLY A 111 -10.93 -15.10 -12.77
CA GLY A 111 -11.82 -14.36 -11.86
C GLY A 111 -11.12 -13.26 -11.08
N ASN A 112 -11.84 -12.75 -10.08
CA ASN A 112 -11.40 -11.66 -9.22
C ASN A 112 -10.59 -12.20 -8.04
N TYR A 113 -9.58 -11.46 -7.63
CA TYR A 113 -8.70 -11.80 -6.52
C TYR A 113 -8.33 -10.53 -5.74
N TYR A 114 -7.89 -10.72 -4.49
CA TYR A 114 -7.33 -9.63 -3.73
C TYR A 114 -6.21 -10.10 -2.80
N ALA A 115 -5.28 -9.20 -2.51
CA ALA A 115 -4.26 -9.36 -1.50
C ALA A 115 -4.45 -8.34 -0.38
N THR A 116 -4.40 -8.78 0.88
CA THR A 116 -4.35 -7.89 2.04
C THR A 116 -2.88 -7.73 2.46
N VAL A 117 -2.35 -6.52 2.34
CA VAL A 117 -0.99 -6.19 2.75
C VAL A 117 -1.02 -5.58 4.15
N THR A 118 -0.35 -6.24 5.09
CA THR A 118 -0.32 -5.83 6.49
C THR A 118 1.10 -5.58 6.97
N GLY A 119 1.24 -4.80 8.04
CA GLY A 119 2.50 -4.50 8.69
C GLY A 119 2.39 -3.29 9.61
N ASN A 120 3.51 -2.83 10.16
CA ASN A 120 3.56 -1.62 10.98
C ASN A 120 4.73 -0.73 10.54
N ALA A 121 4.41 0.42 9.98
CA ALA A 121 5.38 1.43 9.55
C ALA A 121 5.98 2.15 10.76
N VAL A 122 7.23 1.84 11.07
CA VAL A 122 7.95 2.36 12.24
C VAL A 122 8.93 3.48 11.89
N GLY A 123 9.14 3.75 10.60
CA GLY A 123 10.00 4.84 10.16
C GLY A 123 9.42 6.21 10.52
N THR A 124 10.29 7.18 10.83
CA THR A 124 9.88 8.58 11.10
C THR A 124 9.24 9.28 9.90
N GLY A 125 9.54 8.80 8.69
CA GLY A 125 8.91 9.17 7.43
C GLY A 125 7.67 8.33 7.09
N GLY A 126 7.48 7.21 7.79
CA GLY A 126 6.48 6.18 7.53
C GLY A 126 7.10 4.89 7.00
N GLY A 127 6.41 4.23 6.08
CA GLY A 127 6.84 3.00 5.44
C GLY A 127 6.56 3.02 3.95
N SER A 128 7.27 2.20 3.18
CA SER A 128 6.94 1.97 1.78
C SER A 128 7.22 0.52 1.41
N TYR A 129 6.37 -0.02 0.56
CA TYR A 129 6.52 -1.37 0.02
C TYR A 129 6.17 -1.39 -1.46
N THR A 130 6.59 -2.46 -2.13
CA THR A 130 6.16 -2.83 -3.48
C THR A 130 5.70 -4.26 -3.50
N LEU A 131 4.50 -4.50 -4.04
CA LEU A 131 4.00 -5.82 -4.40
C LEU A 131 4.06 -5.96 -5.92
N THR A 132 4.75 -7.00 -6.40
CA THR A 132 4.79 -7.35 -7.83
C THR A 132 4.01 -8.63 -8.05
N LEU A 133 3.12 -8.61 -9.03
CA LEU A 133 2.32 -9.75 -9.49
C LEU A 133 2.71 -10.07 -10.93
N LEU A 134 2.80 -11.36 -11.25
CA LEU A 134 3.06 -11.86 -12.60
C LEU A 134 2.13 -13.03 -12.88
N GLY A 135 1.25 -12.89 -13.87
CA GLY A 135 0.52 -14.03 -14.41
C GLY A 135 1.41 -14.74 -15.44
N SER A 136 2.03 -15.86 -15.10
CA SER A 136 2.72 -16.71 -16.08
C SER A 136 2.97 -18.10 -15.52
N GLY A 137 2.84 -19.11 -16.38
CA GLY A 137 2.89 -20.54 -16.06
C GLY A 137 4.24 -21.12 -15.65
N SER A 138 5.18 -20.33 -15.09
CA SER A 138 6.36 -20.79 -14.33
C SER A 138 7.38 -19.65 -14.17
N ALA A 139 7.41 -19.04 -12.98
CA ALA A 139 8.53 -18.35 -12.31
C ALA A 139 7.99 -17.15 -11.52
N ALA A 140 8.21 -17.13 -10.20
CA ALA A 140 7.90 -15.96 -9.40
C ALA A 140 8.74 -14.75 -9.88
N PRO A 141 8.18 -13.53 -9.94
CA PRO A 141 8.92 -12.35 -10.38
C PRO A 141 10.13 -12.12 -9.48
N VAL A 142 11.33 -12.18 -10.06
CA VAL A 142 12.59 -11.89 -9.38
C VAL A 142 12.78 -10.37 -9.34
N PRO A 143 13.37 -9.79 -8.28
CA PRO A 143 13.54 -8.34 -8.18
C PRO A 143 14.53 -7.85 -9.24
N GLY A 144 14.01 -7.37 -10.37
CA GLY A 144 14.79 -6.65 -11.36
C GLY A 144 14.99 -5.19 -10.94
N PRO A 145 15.93 -4.45 -11.56
CA PRO A 145 16.18 -3.04 -11.28
C PRO A 145 14.93 -2.14 -11.43
N ALA A 146 13.94 -2.56 -12.23
CA ALA A 146 12.66 -1.89 -12.36
C ALA A 146 11.85 -1.82 -11.04
N GLY A 147 11.93 -2.83 -10.17
CA GLY A 147 11.23 -2.83 -8.88
C GLY A 147 11.73 -1.74 -7.93
N VAL A 148 13.04 -1.46 -7.98
CA VAL A 148 13.67 -0.38 -7.19
C VAL A 148 13.20 1.00 -7.66
N LEU A 149 13.00 1.18 -8.97
CA LEU A 149 12.49 2.44 -9.53
C LEU A 149 11.04 2.72 -9.11
N VAL A 150 10.20 1.69 -9.03
CA VAL A 150 8.79 1.80 -8.61
C VAL A 150 8.67 2.19 -7.13
N VAL A 151 9.53 1.65 -6.27
CA VAL A 151 9.67 2.09 -4.86
C VAL A 151 9.98 3.60 -4.78
N GLY A 152 10.95 4.07 -5.58
CA GLY A 152 11.34 5.48 -5.61
C GLY A 152 10.20 6.43 -6.02
N ALA A 153 9.38 6.03 -7.00
CA ALA A 153 8.23 6.81 -7.45
C ALA A 153 7.12 6.91 -6.37
N GLY A 154 6.87 5.83 -5.63
CA GLY A 154 5.91 5.83 -4.52
C GLY A 154 6.30 6.81 -3.40
N LEU A 155 7.59 6.86 -3.06
CA LEU A 155 8.12 7.82 -2.08
C LEU A 155 7.99 9.27 -2.57
N ALA A 156 8.28 9.54 -3.83
CA ALA A 156 8.14 10.87 -4.42
C ALA A 156 6.67 11.37 -4.40
N ALA A 157 5.71 10.49 -4.69
CA ALA A 157 4.28 10.83 -4.66
C ALA A 157 3.80 11.19 -3.24
N LEU A 158 4.27 10.48 -2.20
CA LEU A 158 3.95 10.79 -0.80
C LEU A 158 4.49 12.17 -0.40
N LEU A 159 5.71 12.51 -0.81
CA LEU A 159 6.32 13.81 -0.56
C LEU A 159 5.56 14.94 -1.29
N GLY A 160 5.14 14.69 -2.54
CA GLY A 160 4.33 15.62 -3.32
C GLY A 160 2.98 15.94 -2.65
N ARG A 161 2.31 14.93 -2.09
CA ARG A 161 1.02 15.10 -1.39
C ARG A 161 1.15 15.90 -0.09
N ARG A 162 2.27 15.76 0.63
CA ARG A 162 2.54 16.55 1.86
C ARG A 162 2.80 18.04 1.57
N ARG A 163 3.47 18.36 0.46
CA ARG A 163 3.70 19.75 0.04
C ARG A 163 2.40 20.48 -0.30
N ARG A 164 1.43 19.81 -0.93
CA ARG A 164 0.13 20.40 -1.26
C ARG A 164 -0.72 20.70 -0.01
N LYS A 165 -0.63 19.89 1.04
CA LYS A 165 -1.36 20.15 2.30
C LYS A 165 -0.85 21.39 3.04
N LYS A 166 0.46 21.65 3.01
CA LYS A 166 1.04 22.89 3.59
C LYS A 166 0.67 24.16 2.84
N ALA A 167 0.40 24.07 1.54
CA ALA A 167 0.00 25.22 0.73
C ALA A 167 -1.46 25.65 0.96
N VAL A 168 -2.33 24.74 1.43
CA VAL A 168 -3.74 25.03 1.73
C VAL A 168 -3.93 25.65 3.12
N GLU A 169 -2.97 25.46 4.04
CA GLU A 169 -2.99 26.06 5.38
C GLU A 169 -2.37 27.47 5.42
N ALA A 170 -1.86 27.95 4.29
CA ALA A 170 -1.21 29.26 4.14
C ALA A 170 -1.98 30.22 3.20
N ALA A 171 -3.25 29.92 2.88
CA ALA A 171 -4.14 30.73 2.06
C ALA A 171 -5.36 31.18 2.86
#